data_AF-A0A2G2FZV2-F1
#
_entry.id   AF-A0A2G2FZV2-F1
#
_cell.length_a   1.000
_cell.length_b   1.000
_cell.length_c   1.000
_cell.angle_alpha   90.00
_cell.angle_beta   90.00
_cell.angle_gamma   90.00
#
_symmetry.space_group_name_H-M   'P 1'
#
loop_
_entity.id
_entity.type
_entity.pdbx_description
1 polymer ?
#
loop_
_entity_poly.entity_id
_entity_poly.type
_entity_poly.pdbx_seq_one_letter_code
_entity_poly.pdbx_strand_id
1 'polypeptide(L)'
;MNQSEFTRIFCQKPESFAWFLGAGASHNANLPTADDILTDLKRRHYNSEENQTYKTKDLQNSAVREIVESFMQSQGFPERWAADEYTTYFQKIFGDNRKRQRNYIAGILSEDRVRLSIGNRVLGALMVSGMCRVAFTTNFDPVVEKAVASVGGKQISAYHLEGAHNAVTAINNEEYPFYCKLHGDFQYDSIKNLEADLASQNAELSRCLSIAGSRMGFVVAGYSGRDESVMTVIQEILNNPNPFPHGLYWMKMKNSEPLDMVTQLMEEASSMGIDAEFVDIETFDTVMLRIWRNLDDRPDDLDKVVRKGRAQAVSIPMPSSTGSKPLVRFNALPITKVPNVCGKVHLKKKMEWDALSEIQKNSETTGIYTLGAEFQCWGSEQEIKEALGSNFLSTEKMNFDSDWRANSALHLKRFLEDGLATAFCRERPLLMRKRRSGVHLIVDNKTQDVGIFERLFNEVGKTTGFIPGLHLPAMGDFPAVDRIGFAESIHLSLAFADDRLWMVLKPDVWIFPTFARRHARGFLDNRKSNRQNDKLDAIFSAWIGVLSDDAGRNATVSLSPFDGDTGYMNPVFEFSTQTGFAMKRGAG
;
A
#
# COMPACT_ATOMS: atom_id res chain seq x y z
N MET A 1 -20.55 -4.92 13.61
CA MET A 1 -19.34 -4.27 14.17
C MET A 1 -18.37 -3.74 13.13
N ASN A 2 -17.65 -2.64 13.41
CA ASN A 2 -16.47 -2.23 12.64
C ASN A 2 -15.16 -2.82 13.24
N GLN A 3 -14.08 -2.92 12.45
CA GLN A 3 -12.82 -3.53 12.90
C GLN A 3 -12.20 -2.86 14.14
N SER A 4 -12.37 -1.54 14.30
CA SER A 4 -11.75 -0.78 15.38
C SER A 4 -12.37 -1.15 16.73
N GLU A 5 -13.68 -1.35 16.73
CA GLU A 5 -14.47 -1.75 17.89
C GLU A 5 -14.13 -3.18 18.32
N PHE A 6 -14.15 -4.12 17.38
CA PHE A 6 -13.70 -5.50 17.64
C PHE A 6 -12.27 -5.54 18.19
N THR A 7 -11.35 -4.76 17.61
CA THR A 7 -9.96 -4.71 18.09
C THR A 7 -9.89 -4.28 19.56
N ARG A 8 -10.70 -3.31 19.99
CA ARG A 8 -10.73 -2.86 21.39
C ARG A 8 -11.24 -3.97 22.32
N ILE A 9 -12.31 -4.65 21.93
CA ILE A 9 -12.89 -5.76 22.70
C ILE A 9 -11.86 -6.89 22.84
N PHE A 10 -11.26 -7.32 21.72
CA PHE A 10 -10.26 -8.40 21.72
C PHE A 10 -9.03 -8.04 22.56
N CYS A 11 -8.49 -6.82 22.43
CA CYS A 11 -7.25 -6.43 23.13
C CYS A 11 -7.42 -6.27 24.64
N GLN A 12 -8.65 -6.13 25.16
CA GLN A 12 -8.88 -6.05 26.62
C GLN A 12 -8.55 -7.36 27.33
N LYS A 13 -8.88 -8.51 26.71
CA LYS A 13 -8.63 -9.82 27.29
C LYS A 13 -8.44 -10.90 26.21
N PRO A 14 -7.33 -10.84 25.45
CA PRO A 14 -7.09 -11.71 24.29
C PRO A 14 -7.22 -13.20 24.61
N GLU A 15 -6.75 -13.60 25.79
CA GLU A 15 -6.70 -14.98 26.23
C GLU A 15 -8.07 -15.60 26.52
N SER A 16 -9.13 -14.79 26.51
CA SER A 16 -10.52 -15.24 26.68
C SER A 16 -11.24 -15.55 25.37
N PHE A 17 -10.52 -15.44 24.25
CA PHE A 17 -11.02 -15.76 22.92
C PHE A 17 -10.35 -17.01 22.34
N ALA A 18 -11.17 -17.89 21.77
CA ALA A 18 -10.73 -18.98 20.92
C ALA A 18 -10.84 -18.57 19.45
N TRP A 19 -9.86 -18.97 18.63
CA TRP A 19 -9.87 -18.71 17.19
C TRP A 19 -10.38 -19.91 16.42
N PHE A 20 -11.33 -19.68 15.51
CA PHE A 20 -11.79 -20.69 14.56
C PHE A 20 -11.37 -20.28 13.14
N LEU A 21 -10.45 -21.04 12.55
CA LEU A 21 -9.78 -20.68 11.30
C LEU A 21 -10.25 -21.57 10.15
N GLY A 22 -10.81 -20.96 9.11
CA GLY A 22 -11.15 -21.64 7.86
C GLY A 22 -10.15 -21.36 6.73
N ALA A 23 -10.44 -21.89 5.55
CA ALA A 23 -9.53 -21.83 4.39
C ALA A 23 -9.19 -20.41 3.96
N GLY A 24 -10.08 -19.44 4.20
CA GLY A 24 -9.85 -18.03 3.89
C GLY A 24 -8.71 -17.40 4.71
N ALA A 25 -8.40 -17.92 5.91
CA ALA A 25 -7.27 -17.44 6.71
C ALA A 25 -5.92 -17.87 6.10
N SER A 26 -5.88 -19.04 5.47
CA SER A 26 -4.68 -19.59 4.81
C SER A 26 -4.46 -19.10 3.37
N HIS A 27 -5.45 -18.44 2.74
CA HIS A 27 -5.35 -18.00 1.34
C HIS A 27 -4.15 -17.06 1.11
N ASN A 28 -3.92 -16.11 2.02
CA ASN A 28 -2.76 -15.21 1.96
C ASN A 28 -1.41 -15.92 2.19
N ALA A 29 -1.42 -17.19 2.62
CA ALA A 29 -0.22 -18.01 2.79
C ALA A 29 0.27 -18.67 1.48
N ASN A 30 -0.34 -18.29 0.34
CA ASN A 30 -0.11 -18.87 -0.99
C ASN A 30 -0.56 -20.34 -1.09
N LEU A 31 -1.57 -20.72 -0.30
CA LEU A 31 -2.24 -22.01 -0.36
C LEU A 31 -3.62 -21.89 -1.00
N PRO A 32 -4.03 -22.85 -1.84
CA PRO A 32 -5.34 -22.85 -2.46
C PRO A 32 -6.43 -23.18 -1.44
N THR A 33 -7.58 -22.51 -1.57
CA THR A 33 -8.80 -22.81 -0.83
C THR A 33 -9.48 -24.08 -1.36
N ALA A 34 -10.51 -24.57 -0.66
CA ALA A 34 -11.32 -25.69 -1.15
C ALA A 34 -11.94 -25.43 -2.54
N ASP A 35 -12.39 -24.19 -2.81
CA ASP A 35 -12.91 -23.79 -4.13
C ASP A 35 -11.81 -23.77 -5.19
N ASP A 36 -10.59 -23.33 -4.84
CA ASP A 36 -9.43 -23.37 -5.74
C ASP A 36 -9.03 -24.81 -6.09
N ILE A 37 -9.10 -25.73 -5.11
CA ILE A 37 -8.84 -27.16 -5.32
C ILE A 37 -9.92 -27.76 -6.24
N LEU A 38 -11.20 -27.47 -5.98
CA LEU A 38 -12.28 -27.95 -6.84
C LEU A 38 -12.17 -27.40 -8.26
N THR A 39 -11.81 -26.13 -8.40
CA THR A 39 -11.57 -25.49 -9.70
C THR A 39 -10.38 -26.13 -10.43
N ASP A 40 -9.30 -26.48 -9.71
CA ASP A 40 -8.15 -27.21 -10.26
C ASP A 40 -8.53 -28.62 -10.70
N LEU A 41 -9.35 -29.33 -9.92
CA LEU A 41 -9.87 -30.67 -10.25
C LEU A 41 -10.78 -30.62 -11.49
N LYS A 42 -11.75 -29.70 -11.52
CA LYS A 42 -12.64 -29.43 -12.67
C LYS A 42 -11.82 -29.19 -13.93
N ARG A 43 -10.84 -28.29 -13.86
CA ARG A 43 -9.93 -27.98 -14.99
C ARG A 43 -9.17 -29.21 -15.46
N ARG A 44 -8.56 -29.99 -14.55
CA ARG A 44 -7.76 -31.16 -14.93
C ARG A 44 -8.60 -32.24 -15.59
N HIS A 45 -9.79 -32.50 -15.05
CA HIS A 45 -10.70 -33.49 -15.60
C HIS A 45 -11.22 -33.06 -16.98
N TYR A 46 -11.66 -31.81 -17.11
CA TYR A 46 -12.07 -31.26 -18.40
C TYR A 46 -10.94 -31.31 -19.45
N ASN A 47 -9.73 -30.87 -19.09
CA ASN A 47 -8.60 -30.89 -20.01
C ASN A 47 -8.22 -32.32 -20.45
N SER A 48 -8.40 -33.33 -19.58
CA SER A 48 -8.11 -34.73 -19.95
C SER A 48 -9.16 -35.33 -20.87
N GLU A 49 -10.44 -35.04 -20.66
CA GLU A 49 -11.54 -35.60 -21.46
C GLU A 49 -11.68 -34.89 -22.81
N GLU A 50 -11.66 -33.56 -22.83
CA GLU A 50 -11.84 -32.74 -24.04
C GLU A 50 -10.53 -32.43 -24.78
N ASN A 51 -9.40 -32.96 -24.29
CA ASN A 51 -8.04 -32.76 -24.83
C ASN A 51 -7.67 -31.27 -25.01
N GLN A 52 -8.06 -30.43 -24.04
CA GLN A 52 -7.82 -28.98 -24.01
C GLN A 52 -6.64 -28.61 -23.08
N THR A 53 -6.13 -27.39 -23.22
CA THR A 53 -4.97 -26.90 -22.45
C THR A 53 -5.26 -25.64 -21.63
N TYR A 54 -6.46 -25.56 -21.03
CA TYR A 54 -6.82 -24.43 -20.16
C TYR A 54 -5.90 -24.37 -18.94
N LYS A 55 -5.41 -23.17 -18.63
CA LYS A 55 -4.61 -22.84 -17.45
C LYS A 55 -5.52 -22.30 -16.34
N THR A 56 -5.04 -22.31 -15.10
CA THR A 56 -5.79 -21.76 -13.94
C THR A 56 -6.30 -20.33 -14.16
N LYS A 57 -5.52 -19.49 -14.85
CA LYS A 57 -5.89 -18.10 -15.14
C LYS A 57 -7.08 -17.99 -16.10
N ASP A 58 -7.28 -18.98 -16.96
CA ASP A 58 -8.35 -18.95 -17.96
C ASP A 58 -9.73 -19.13 -17.30
N LEU A 59 -9.79 -19.84 -16.15
CA LEU A 59 -11.01 -20.01 -15.36
C LEU A 59 -11.42 -18.75 -14.58
N GLN A 60 -10.61 -17.67 -14.62
CA GLN A 60 -11.05 -16.35 -14.14
C GLN A 60 -12.05 -15.70 -15.10
N ASN A 61 -12.10 -16.14 -16.37
CA ASN A 61 -13.10 -15.72 -17.32
C ASN A 61 -14.41 -16.49 -17.06
N SER A 62 -15.50 -15.76 -16.82
CA SER A 62 -16.82 -16.34 -16.53
C SER A 62 -17.30 -17.30 -17.61
N ALA A 63 -17.05 -17.01 -18.90
CA ALA A 63 -17.48 -17.84 -20.01
C ALA A 63 -16.74 -19.19 -20.07
N VAL A 64 -15.42 -19.17 -19.83
CA VAL A 64 -14.60 -20.41 -19.79
C VAL A 64 -14.99 -21.26 -18.59
N ARG A 65 -15.24 -20.61 -17.45
CA ARG A 65 -15.69 -21.28 -16.23
C ARG A 65 -17.04 -21.98 -16.43
N GLU A 66 -17.99 -21.30 -17.07
CA GLU A 66 -19.32 -21.84 -17.36
C GLU A 66 -19.28 -23.04 -18.31
N ILE A 67 -18.38 -23.04 -19.30
CA ILE A 67 -18.16 -24.20 -20.19
C ILE A 67 -17.66 -25.40 -19.41
N VAL A 68 -16.65 -25.21 -18.56
CA VAL A 68 -16.08 -26.29 -17.73
C VAL A 68 -17.13 -26.79 -16.73
N GLU A 69 -17.83 -25.91 -16.04
CA GLU A 69 -18.86 -26.28 -15.05
C GLU A 69 -20.04 -27.03 -15.72
N SER A 70 -20.52 -26.58 -16.87
CA SER A 70 -21.57 -27.26 -17.64
C SER A 70 -21.15 -28.66 -18.12
N PHE A 71 -19.88 -28.82 -18.52
CA PHE A 71 -19.34 -30.14 -18.86
C PHE A 71 -19.31 -31.08 -17.65
N MET A 72 -18.85 -30.60 -16.49
CA MET A 72 -18.83 -31.44 -15.29
C MET A 72 -20.25 -31.87 -14.91
N GLN A 73 -21.24 -30.97 -15.00
CA GLN A 73 -22.64 -31.32 -14.75
C GLN A 73 -23.18 -32.36 -15.74
N SER A 74 -22.81 -32.27 -17.03
CA SER A 74 -23.24 -33.27 -18.04
C SER A 74 -22.65 -34.66 -17.79
N GLN A 75 -21.50 -34.75 -17.13
CA GLN A 75 -20.89 -35.98 -16.63
C GLN A 75 -21.46 -36.45 -15.27
N GLY A 76 -22.52 -35.80 -14.79
CA GLY A 76 -23.22 -36.13 -13.55
C GLY A 76 -22.49 -35.68 -12.29
N PHE A 77 -21.54 -34.74 -12.37
CA PHE A 77 -20.99 -34.10 -11.18
C PHE A 77 -22.00 -33.09 -10.62
N PRO A 78 -22.02 -32.87 -9.29
CA PRO A 78 -22.94 -31.93 -8.66
C PRO A 78 -22.67 -30.48 -9.08
N GLU A 79 -23.71 -29.65 -8.98
CA GLU A 79 -23.62 -28.21 -9.26
C GLU A 79 -22.69 -27.50 -8.28
N ARG A 80 -22.15 -26.35 -8.71
CA ARG A 80 -21.34 -25.50 -7.85
C ARG A 80 -22.13 -25.09 -6.62
N TRP A 81 -21.51 -25.21 -5.45
CA TRP A 81 -22.07 -24.94 -4.13
C TRP A 81 -23.03 -26.00 -3.59
N ALA A 82 -23.15 -27.17 -4.24
CA ALA A 82 -23.82 -28.31 -3.62
C ALA A 82 -23.08 -28.76 -2.35
N ALA A 83 -23.84 -29.19 -1.34
CA ALA A 83 -23.28 -29.59 -0.03
C ALA A 83 -22.30 -30.77 -0.15
N ASP A 84 -22.55 -31.69 -1.09
CA ASP A 84 -21.73 -32.86 -1.36
C ASP A 84 -20.66 -32.62 -2.45
N GLU A 85 -20.54 -31.39 -2.99
CA GLU A 85 -19.67 -31.07 -4.12
C GLU A 85 -18.24 -31.55 -3.90
N TYR A 86 -17.64 -31.20 -2.76
CA TYR A 86 -16.26 -31.57 -2.47
C TYR A 86 -16.07 -33.09 -2.42
N THR A 87 -16.90 -33.78 -1.65
CA THR A 87 -16.82 -35.23 -1.44
C THR A 87 -17.05 -36.00 -2.74
N THR A 88 -18.10 -35.65 -3.49
CA THR A 88 -18.49 -36.31 -4.72
C THR A 88 -17.45 -36.12 -5.84
N TYR A 89 -16.84 -34.93 -5.94
CA TYR A 89 -15.76 -34.69 -6.90
C TYR A 89 -14.52 -35.54 -6.61
N PHE A 90 -14.10 -35.62 -5.35
CA PHE A 90 -12.96 -36.45 -4.96
C PHE A 90 -13.23 -37.94 -5.18
N GLN A 91 -14.42 -38.42 -4.82
CA GLN A 91 -14.82 -39.81 -5.03
C GLN A 91 -14.85 -40.17 -6.52
N LYS A 92 -15.48 -39.34 -7.37
CA LYS A 92 -15.59 -39.63 -8.81
C LYS A 92 -14.26 -39.53 -9.56
N ILE A 93 -13.41 -38.56 -9.23
CA ILE A 93 -12.14 -38.32 -9.96
C ILE A 93 -11.06 -39.31 -9.54
N PHE A 94 -10.97 -39.64 -8.25
CA PHE A 94 -9.90 -40.51 -7.73
C PHE A 94 -10.36 -41.97 -7.52
N GLY A 95 -11.66 -42.22 -7.36
CA GLY A 95 -12.20 -43.54 -7.06
C GLY A 95 -11.55 -44.13 -5.81
N ASP A 96 -11.19 -45.42 -5.88
CA ASP A 96 -10.47 -46.13 -4.81
C ASP A 96 -8.97 -45.84 -4.79
N ASN A 97 -8.44 -45.04 -5.72
CA ASN A 97 -7.01 -44.78 -5.85
C ASN A 97 -6.52 -43.70 -4.87
N ARG A 98 -6.54 -44.07 -3.59
CA ARG A 98 -6.14 -43.25 -2.44
C ARG A 98 -4.70 -42.75 -2.51
N LYS A 99 -3.80 -43.52 -3.13
CA LYS A 99 -2.40 -43.09 -3.35
C LYS A 99 -2.32 -41.89 -4.30
N ARG A 100 -3.13 -41.88 -5.37
CA ARG A 100 -3.19 -40.77 -6.33
C ARG A 100 -3.79 -39.52 -5.69
N GLN A 101 -4.87 -39.68 -4.91
CA GLN A 101 -5.47 -38.59 -4.13
C GLN A 101 -4.46 -37.97 -3.17
N ARG A 102 -3.75 -38.78 -2.38
CA ARG A 102 -2.74 -38.30 -1.43
C ARG A 102 -1.62 -37.54 -2.13
N ASN A 103 -1.08 -38.08 -3.22
CA ASN A 103 0.00 -37.42 -3.96
C ASN A 103 -0.45 -36.07 -4.55
N TYR A 104 -1.71 -35.98 -5.00
CA TYR A 104 -2.30 -34.73 -5.49
C TYR A 104 -2.40 -33.68 -4.37
N ILE A 105 -3.00 -34.05 -3.23
CA ILE A 105 -3.18 -33.16 -2.09
C ILE A 105 -1.83 -32.74 -1.50
N ALA A 106 -0.93 -33.70 -1.25
CA ALA A 106 0.41 -33.43 -0.71
C ALA A 106 1.24 -32.52 -1.64
N GLY A 107 1.08 -32.65 -2.97
CA GLY A 107 1.74 -31.76 -3.93
C GLY A 107 1.17 -30.34 -3.90
N ILE A 108 -0.14 -30.20 -3.75
CA ILE A 108 -0.82 -28.90 -3.77
C ILE A 108 -0.66 -28.14 -2.46
N LEU A 109 -0.74 -28.84 -1.32
CA LEU A 109 -0.58 -28.30 0.03
C LEU A 109 0.84 -28.50 0.57
N SER A 110 1.81 -28.69 -0.33
CA SER A 110 3.20 -28.94 0.04
C SER A 110 3.77 -27.80 0.89
N GLU A 111 4.50 -28.22 1.92
CA GLU A 111 5.18 -27.35 2.86
C GLU A 111 6.08 -26.29 2.22
N ASP A 112 6.72 -26.61 1.10
CA ASP A 112 7.63 -25.73 0.36
C ASP A 112 6.93 -24.55 -0.32
N ARG A 113 5.61 -24.62 -0.49
CA ARG A 113 4.81 -23.55 -1.11
C ARG A 113 4.24 -22.55 -0.11
N VAL A 114 4.25 -22.90 1.18
CA VAL A 114 3.70 -22.07 2.26
C VAL A 114 4.58 -20.86 2.48
N ARG A 115 4.07 -19.68 2.13
CA ARG A 115 4.70 -18.40 2.48
C ARG A 115 3.86 -17.75 3.56
N LEU A 116 4.30 -17.85 4.81
CA LEU A 116 3.58 -17.27 5.95
C LEU A 116 3.28 -15.78 5.72
N SER A 117 1.98 -15.47 5.64
CA SER A 117 1.48 -14.10 5.60
C SER A 117 1.77 -13.38 6.93
N ILE A 118 1.57 -12.07 6.96
CA ILE A 118 1.80 -11.32 8.20
C ILE A 118 0.72 -11.66 9.24
N GLY A 119 -0.51 -11.92 8.81
CA GLY A 119 -1.59 -12.38 9.69
C GLY A 119 -1.24 -13.70 10.38
N ASN A 120 -0.67 -14.66 9.65
CA ASN A 120 -0.26 -15.94 10.20
C ASN A 120 0.85 -15.77 11.25
N ARG A 121 1.83 -14.90 10.99
CA ARG A 121 2.89 -14.61 11.96
C ARG A 121 2.35 -13.96 13.23
N VAL A 122 1.40 -13.04 13.11
CA VAL A 122 0.73 -12.47 14.29
C VAL A 122 0.02 -13.58 15.07
N LEU A 123 -0.76 -14.44 14.41
CA LEU A 123 -1.42 -15.56 15.08
C LEU A 123 -0.42 -16.45 15.82
N GLY A 124 0.68 -16.81 15.17
CA GLY A 124 1.78 -17.56 15.80
C GLY A 124 2.34 -16.83 17.02
N ALA A 125 2.53 -15.50 16.94
CA ALA A 125 2.98 -14.69 18.06
C ALA A 125 1.99 -14.69 19.23
N LEU A 126 0.69 -14.57 18.95
CA LEU A 126 -0.37 -14.62 19.97
C LEU A 126 -0.39 -15.96 20.69
N MET A 127 -0.20 -17.07 19.97
CA MET A 127 -0.16 -18.40 20.58
C MET A 127 1.10 -18.58 21.44
N VAL A 128 2.25 -18.13 20.95
CA VAL A 128 3.53 -18.20 21.69
C VAL A 128 3.50 -17.34 22.95
N SER A 129 2.86 -16.17 22.92
CA SER A 129 2.73 -15.27 24.06
C SER A 129 1.59 -15.65 25.03
N GLY A 130 0.85 -16.72 24.76
CA GLY A 130 -0.30 -17.15 25.57
C GLY A 130 -1.54 -16.27 25.46
N MET A 131 -1.53 -15.29 24.54
CA MET A 131 -2.66 -14.41 24.22
C MET A 131 -3.72 -15.09 23.34
N CYS A 132 -3.35 -16.17 22.65
CA CYS A 132 -4.29 -17.10 22.00
C CYS A 132 -4.08 -18.49 22.62
N ARG A 133 -4.99 -18.88 23.52
CA ARG A 133 -4.89 -20.15 24.24
C ARG A 133 -5.44 -21.33 23.45
N VAL A 134 -6.46 -21.09 22.64
CA VAL A 134 -7.21 -22.13 21.92
C VAL A 134 -7.42 -21.72 20.47
N ALA A 135 -7.05 -22.61 19.55
CA ALA A 135 -7.32 -22.45 18.13
C ALA A 135 -7.87 -23.75 17.52
N PHE A 136 -8.93 -23.62 16.73
CA PHE A 136 -9.50 -24.68 15.92
C PHE A 136 -9.32 -24.35 14.45
N THR A 137 -9.18 -25.37 13.61
CA THR A 137 -9.25 -25.19 12.17
C THR A 137 -9.91 -26.36 11.47
N THR A 138 -10.58 -26.07 10.36
CA THR A 138 -11.04 -27.07 9.38
C THR A 138 -10.01 -27.28 8.27
N ASN A 139 -8.91 -26.51 8.27
CA ASN A 139 -7.86 -26.65 7.29
C ASN A 139 -6.93 -27.81 7.66
N PHE A 140 -6.47 -28.49 6.64
CA PHE A 140 -5.47 -29.55 6.77
C PHE A 140 -4.04 -29.04 6.59
N ASP A 141 -3.88 -27.77 6.21
CA ASP A 141 -2.57 -27.19 5.92
C ASP A 141 -1.72 -27.00 7.20
N PRO A 142 -0.39 -26.88 7.07
CA PRO A 142 0.51 -26.70 8.20
C PRO A 142 0.79 -25.22 8.53
N VAL A 143 -0.09 -24.28 8.14
CA VAL A 143 0.19 -22.83 8.23
C VAL A 143 0.34 -22.37 9.68
N VAL A 144 -0.52 -22.84 10.57
CA VAL A 144 -0.51 -22.43 11.99
C VAL A 144 0.73 -22.97 12.68
N GLU A 145 1.08 -24.23 12.42
CA GLU A 145 2.28 -24.88 12.97
C GLU A 145 3.55 -24.20 12.49
N LYS A 146 3.63 -23.88 11.20
CA LYS A 146 4.74 -23.10 10.66
C LYS A 146 4.81 -21.70 11.23
N ALA A 147 3.67 -21.05 11.45
CA ALA A 147 3.63 -19.74 12.08
C ALA A 147 4.21 -19.77 13.49
N VAL A 148 3.76 -20.71 14.32
CA VAL A 148 4.26 -20.90 15.70
C VAL A 148 5.76 -21.26 15.69
N ALA A 149 6.19 -22.19 14.82
CA ALA A 149 7.59 -22.57 14.71
C ALA A 149 8.49 -21.42 14.23
N SER A 150 8.03 -20.63 13.26
CA SER A 150 8.76 -19.47 12.71
C SER A 150 8.90 -18.32 13.71
N VAL A 151 7.92 -18.17 14.60
CA VAL A 151 7.83 -17.06 15.55
C VAL A 151 8.45 -17.41 16.91
N GLY A 152 8.09 -18.56 17.48
CA GLY A 152 8.52 -18.98 18.81
C GLY A 152 9.66 -20.00 18.83
N GLY A 153 10.11 -20.48 17.68
CA GLY A 153 11.19 -21.49 17.58
C GLY A 153 10.83 -22.87 18.14
N LYS A 154 9.55 -23.10 18.48
CA LYS A 154 9.01 -24.36 19.00
C LYS A 154 7.94 -24.87 18.07
N GLN A 155 7.91 -26.18 17.83
CA GLN A 155 6.81 -26.81 17.11
C GLN A 155 5.61 -26.95 18.07
N ILE A 156 4.42 -26.68 17.54
CA ILE A 156 3.15 -27.05 18.17
C ILE A 156 2.63 -28.30 17.47
N SER A 157 2.17 -29.28 18.24
CA SER A 157 1.51 -30.47 17.70
C SER A 157 0.01 -30.21 17.68
N ALA A 158 -0.62 -30.43 16.52
CA ALA A 158 -2.07 -30.34 16.39
C ALA A 158 -2.73 -31.61 16.96
N TYR A 159 -3.76 -31.45 17.79
CA TYR A 159 -4.70 -32.53 18.06
C TYR A 159 -5.54 -32.79 16.80
N HIS A 160 -5.73 -34.08 16.49
CA HIS A 160 -6.44 -34.56 15.31
C HIS A 160 -7.20 -35.86 15.66
N LEU A 161 -8.00 -36.39 14.73
CA LEU A 161 -8.89 -37.56 14.93
C LEU A 161 -8.21 -38.75 15.62
N GLU A 162 -6.95 -39.08 15.27
CA GLU A 162 -6.21 -40.22 15.86
C GLU A 162 -5.80 -40.01 17.35
N GLY A 163 -5.97 -38.79 17.89
CA GLY A 163 -5.65 -38.43 19.28
C GLY A 163 -6.77 -37.69 20.01
N ALA A 164 -8.03 -37.82 19.56
CA ALA A 164 -9.17 -37.06 20.08
C ALA A 164 -9.38 -37.23 21.60
N HIS A 165 -9.11 -38.40 22.15
CA HIS A 165 -9.20 -38.66 23.60
C HIS A 165 -8.21 -37.82 24.42
N ASN A 166 -6.99 -37.64 23.91
CA ASN A 166 -5.98 -36.78 24.54
C ASN A 166 -6.37 -35.30 24.40
N ALA A 167 -7.07 -34.93 23.33
CA ALA A 167 -7.53 -33.56 23.10
C ALA A 167 -8.55 -33.13 24.16
N VAL A 168 -9.53 -33.99 24.47
CA VAL A 168 -10.53 -33.72 25.53
C VAL A 168 -9.86 -33.59 26.90
N THR A 169 -8.85 -34.41 27.17
CA THR A 169 -8.10 -34.33 28.43
C THR A 169 -7.29 -33.03 28.51
N ALA A 170 -6.55 -32.69 27.46
CA ALA A 170 -5.72 -31.50 27.39
C ALA A 170 -6.54 -30.21 27.54
N ILE A 171 -7.69 -30.09 26.87
CA ILE A 171 -8.54 -28.90 27.00
C ILE A 171 -9.17 -28.79 28.39
N ASN A 172 -9.50 -29.92 29.03
CA ASN A 172 -10.01 -29.92 30.41
C ASN A 172 -8.93 -29.54 31.43
N ASN A 173 -7.69 -29.97 31.21
CA ASN A 173 -6.53 -29.67 32.04
C ASN A 173 -5.91 -28.28 31.77
N GLU A 174 -6.46 -27.52 30.82
CA GLU A 174 -5.95 -26.20 30.43
C GLU A 174 -4.49 -26.23 29.92
N GLU A 175 -4.14 -27.29 29.18
CA GLU A 175 -2.83 -27.46 28.55
C GLU A 175 -2.71 -26.57 27.30
N TYR A 176 -2.26 -25.32 27.50
CA TYR A 176 -2.13 -24.31 26.46
C TYR A 176 -0.70 -24.15 25.91
N PRO A 177 -0.52 -23.77 24.63
CA PRO A 177 -1.55 -23.50 23.63
C PRO A 177 -2.20 -24.79 23.10
N PHE A 178 -3.54 -24.81 23.05
CA PHE A 178 -4.33 -25.90 22.49
C PHE A 178 -4.66 -25.61 21.03
N TYR A 179 -4.26 -26.51 20.13
CA TYR A 179 -4.53 -26.41 18.70
C TYR A 179 -5.15 -27.70 18.18
N CYS A 180 -6.30 -27.61 17.52
CA CYS A 180 -7.08 -28.77 17.07
C CYS A 180 -7.54 -28.63 15.62
N LYS A 181 -7.31 -29.68 14.81
CA LYS A 181 -7.77 -29.81 13.43
C LYS A 181 -9.01 -30.71 13.39
N LEU A 182 -10.17 -30.13 13.09
CA LEU A 182 -11.46 -30.83 13.17
C LEU A 182 -11.63 -31.93 12.10
N HIS A 183 -11.06 -31.75 10.91
CA HIS A 183 -11.11 -32.76 9.85
C HIS A 183 -9.88 -33.67 9.79
N GLY A 184 -8.90 -33.52 10.70
CA GLY A 184 -7.66 -34.30 10.75
C GLY A 184 -6.47 -33.66 10.03
N ASP A 185 -5.36 -34.40 9.94
CA ASP A 185 -4.10 -34.00 9.30
C ASP A 185 -3.73 -34.99 8.18
N PHE A 186 -3.27 -34.52 7.02
CA PHE A 186 -2.88 -35.36 5.90
C PHE A 186 -1.64 -36.23 6.17
N GLN A 187 -0.88 -35.94 7.21
CA GLN A 187 0.34 -36.68 7.55
C GLN A 187 0.05 -38.07 8.15
N TYR A 188 -1.16 -38.32 8.64
CA TYR A 188 -1.52 -39.58 9.29
C TYR A 188 -2.70 -40.28 8.59
N ASP A 189 -2.66 -41.61 8.61
CA ASP A 189 -3.47 -42.52 7.81
C ASP A 189 -4.98 -42.36 8.11
N SER A 190 -5.68 -41.52 7.34
CA SER A 190 -7.15 -41.42 7.40
C SER A 190 -7.90 -42.69 6.94
N ILE A 191 -7.25 -43.85 6.92
CA ILE A 191 -7.86 -45.09 6.46
C ILE A 191 -7.30 -46.31 7.19
N LYS A 192 -7.45 -46.34 8.50
CA LYS A 192 -7.91 -47.53 9.21
C LYS A 192 -8.85 -47.03 10.28
N ASN A 193 -10.12 -47.43 10.23
CA ASN A 193 -10.97 -47.82 11.38
C ASN A 193 -12.44 -47.85 10.94
N LEU A 194 -13.24 -48.69 11.60
CA LEU A 194 -14.65 -48.92 11.28
C LEU A 194 -15.45 -47.61 11.40
N GLU A 195 -16.58 -47.50 10.68
CA GLU A 195 -17.46 -46.32 10.69
C GLU A 195 -17.84 -45.84 12.11
N ALA A 196 -17.92 -46.77 13.07
CA ALA A 196 -18.20 -46.48 14.48
C ALA A 196 -17.06 -45.71 15.19
N ASP A 197 -15.80 -46.03 14.88
CA ASP A 197 -14.63 -45.38 15.51
C ASP A 197 -14.46 -43.95 15.00
N LEU A 198 -14.72 -43.73 13.71
CA LEU A 198 -14.73 -42.38 13.11
C LEU A 198 -15.83 -41.50 13.71
N ALA A 199 -17.04 -42.06 13.92
CA ALA A 199 -18.13 -41.35 14.58
C ALA A 199 -17.78 -40.98 16.04
N SER A 200 -17.15 -41.90 16.77
CA SER A 200 -16.70 -41.66 18.15
C SER A 200 -15.62 -40.58 18.23
N GLN A 201 -14.62 -40.62 17.35
CA GLN A 201 -13.56 -39.61 17.31
C GLN A 201 -14.09 -38.24 16.91
N ASN A 202 -15.03 -38.18 15.97
CA ASN A 202 -15.68 -36.94 15.59
C ASN A 202 -16.48 -36.35 16.77
N ALA A 203 -17.18 -37.19 17.53
CA ALA A 203 -17.89 -36.76 18.74
C ALA A 203 -16.94 -36.19 19.83
N GLU A 204 -15.75 -36.76 20.00
CA GLU A 204 -14.75 -36.25 20.95
C GLU A 204 -14.18 -34.88 20.52
N LEU A 205 -13.93 -34.66 19.23
CA LEU A 205 -13.48 -33.36 18.72
C LEU A 205 -14.58 -32.31 18.79
N SER A 206 -15.83 -32.67 18.45
CA SER A 206 -17.00 -31.82 18.65
C SER A 206 -17.17 -31.44 20.12
N ARG A 207 -16.94 -32.38 21.04
CA ARG A 207 -16.94 -32.11 22.48
C ARG A 207 -15.85 -31.11 22.88
N CYS A 208 -14.66 -31.18 22.29
CA CYS A 208 -13.61 -30.17 22.55
C CYS A 208 -14.05 -28.77 22.11
N LEU A 209 -14.66 -28.66 20.93
CA LEU A 209 -15.21 -27.40 20.44
C LEU A 209 -16.28 -26.85 21.39
N SER A 210 -17.17 -27.72 21.89
CA SER A 210 -18.21 -27.32 22.85
C SER A 210 -17.69 -26.92 24.22
N ILE A 211 -16.64 -27.59 24.72
CA ILE A 211 -15.96 -27.19 25.96
C ILE A 211 -15.33 -25.80 25.78
N ALA A 212 -14.65 -25.55 24.65
CA ALA A 212 -14.07 -24.25 24.37
C ALA A 212 -15.14 -23.15 24.30
N GLY A 213 -16.22 -23.39 23.56
CA GLY A 213 -17.33 -22.44 23.40
C GLY A 213 -18.07 -22.13 24.69
N SER A 214 -18.01 -23.02 25.69
CA SER A 214 -18.59 -22.76 27.02
C SER A 214 -17.67 -21.97 27.97
N ARG A 215 -16.39 -21.82 27.61
CA ARG A 215 -15.36 -21.14 28.43
C ARG A 215 -14.87 -19.83 27.82
N MET A 216 -14.99 -19.66 26.51
CA MET A 216 -14.34 -18.59 25.75
C MET A 216 -15.30 -17.97 24.73
N GLY A 217 -15.06 -16.72 24.38
CA GLY A 217 -15.66 -16.12 23.18
C GLY A 217 -15.02 -16.70 21.93
N PHE A 218 -15.74 -16.70 20.80
CA PHE A 218 -15.25 -17.26 19.55
C PHE A 218 -14.99 -16.16 18.53
N VAL A 219 -13.84 -16.25 17.88
CA VAL A 219 -13.48 -15.41 16.73
C VAL A 219 -13.34 -16.29 15.51
N VAL A 220 -14.33 -16.23 14.62
CA VAL A 220 -14.39 -17.04 13.41
C VAL A 220 -13.81 -16.25 12.24
N ALA A 221 -12.74 -16.73 11.64
CA ALA A 221 -12.02 -16.06 10.56
C ALA A 221 -11.76 -17.00 9.37
N GLY A 222 -12.15 -16.54 8.18
CA GLY A 222 -11.91 -17.29 6.92
C GLY A 222 -12.73 -18.57 6.77
N TYR A 223 -13.72 -18.79 7.63
CA TYR A 223 -14.67 -19.90 7.53
C TYR A 223 -16.01 -19.41 6.98
N SER A 224 -16.54 -20.12 5.99
CA SER A 224 -17.75 -19.74 5.27
C SER A 224 -19.05 -20.25 5.90
N GLY A 225 -18.97 -21.24 6.80
CA GLY A 225 -20.16 -21.90 7.36
C GLY A 225 -20.78 -22.95 6.44
N ARG A 226 -20.04 -23.47 5.46
CA ARG A 226 -20.55 -24.48 4.50
C ARG A 226 -20.55 -25.91 5.02
N ASP A 227 -19.72 -26.21 6.02
CA ASP A 227 -19.67 -27.55 6.60
C ASP A 227 -20.79 -27.69 7.64
N GLU A 228 -21.81 -28.47 7.27
CA GLU A 228 -22.98 -28.71 8.13
C GLU A 228 -22.58 -29.36 9.45
N SER A 229 -21.64 -30.31 9.44
CA SER A 229 -21.21 -31.01 10.67
C SER A 229 -20.60 -30.05 11.70
N VAL A 230 -19.80 -29.09 11.24
CA VAL A 230 -19.21 -28.06 12.08
C VAL A 230 -20.26 -27.06 12.54
N MET A 231 -21.16 -26.64 11.64
CA MET A 231 -22.23 -25.68 11.97
C MET A 231 -23.20 -26.25 13.00
N THR A 232 -23.57 -27.53 12.89
CA THR A 232 -24.39 -28.22 13.90
C THR A 232 -23.74 -28.17 15.27
N VAL A 233 -22.44 -28.45 15.38
CA VAL A 233 -21.74 -28.39 16.67
C VAL A 233 -21.73 -26.97 17.23
N ILE A 234 -21.45 -25.95 16.39
CA ILE A 234 -21.48 -24.54 16.84
C ILE A 234 -22.88 -24.15 17.31
N GLN A 235 -23.93 -24.61 16.64
CA GLN A 235 -25.32 -24.37 17.05
C GLN A 235 -25.67 -25.10 18.35
N GLU A 236 -25.20 -26.34 18.53
CA GLU A 236 -25.37 -27.10 19.77
C GLU A 236 -24.74 -26.38 20.97
N ILE A 237 -23.64 -25.63 20.78
CA ILE A 237 -23.03 -24.83 21.85
C ILE A 237 -24.00 -23.81 22.41
N LEU A 238 -24.89 -23.23 21.59
CA LEU A 238 -25.88 -22.24 22.04
C LEU A 238 -26.84 -22.83 23.09
N ASN A 239 -27.05 -24.15 23.10
CA ASN A 239 -27.91 -24.82 24.08
C ASN A 239 -27.21 -25.06 25.43
N ASN A 240 -25.91 -24.76 25.55
CA ASN A 240 -25.19 -24.91 26.80
C ASN A 240 -25.59 -23.81 27.81
N PRO A 241 -25.37 -24.01 29.12
CA PRO A 241 -25.76 -23.04 30.15
C PRO A 241 -25.06 -21.68 30.05
N ASN A 242 -23.87 -21.62 29.46
CA ASN A 242 -23.07 -20.39 29.32
C ASN A 242 -22.33 -20.37 27.97
N PRO A 243 -23.07 -20.18 26.86
CA PRO A 243 -22.51 -20.21 25.52
C PRO A 243 -21.76 -18.91 25.21
N PHE A 244 -20.54 -19.05 24.69
CA PHE A 244 -19.69 -17.94 24.22
C PHE A 244 -19.62 -16.75 25.21
N PRO A 245 -19.09 -16.94 26.43
CA PRO A 245 -19.13 -15.91 27.49
C PRO A 245 -18.46 -14.57 27.16
N HIS A 246 -17.66 -14.51 26.10
CA HIS A 246 -17.04 -13.26 25.61
C HIS A 246 -17.52 -12.87 24.21
N GLY A 247 -18.63 -13.44 23.74
CA GLY A 247 -19.24 -13.14 22.45
C GLY A 247 -18.82 -14.08 21.32
N LEU A 248 -19.60 -14.04 20.24
CA LEU A 248 -19.38 -14.76 18.99
C LEU A 248 -19.15 -13.75 17.87
N TYR A 249 -17.91 -13.64 17.40
CA TYR A 249 -17.52 -12.68 16.38
C TYR A 249 -17.20 -13.39 15.07
N TRP A 250 -17.98 -13.10 14.03
CA TRP A 250 -17.79 -13.70 12.71
C TRP A 250 -17.20 -12.68 11.74
N MET A 251 -15.97 -12.91 11.30
CA MET A 251 -15.30 -12.03 10.34
C MET A 251 -15.81 -12.28 8.92
N LYS A 252 -16.29 -11.23 8.27
CA LYS A 252 -16.73 -11.28 6.86
C LYS A 252 -16.07 -10.19 6.03
N MET A 253 -15.88 -10.43 4.75
CA MET A 253 -15.32 -9.41 3.85
C MET A 253 -16.31 -8.27 3.69
N LYS A 254 -15.81 -7.03 3.60
CA LYS A 254 -16.67 -5.87 3.34
C LYS A 254 -17.46 -6.07 2.03
N ASN A 255 -18.77 -5.85 2.08
CA ASN A 255 -19.73 -6.10 0.98
C ASN A 255 -19.96 -7.59 0.61
N SER A 256 -19.52 -8.54 1.43
CA SER A 256 -19.94 -9.94 1.31
C SER A 256 -21.17 -10.21 2.18
N GLU A 257 -22.07 -11.04 1.65
CA GLU A 257 -23.23 -11.57 2.35
C GLU A 257 -22.86 -12.92 2.98
N PRO A 258 -23.09 -13.11 4.29
CA PRO A 258 -22.93 -14.41 4.95
C PRO A 258 -24.01 -15.38 4.45
N LEU A 259 -23.75 -16.69 4.59
CA LEU A 259 -24.74 -17.71 4.27
C LEU A 259 -25.92 -17.65 5.25
N ASP A 260 -27.12 -18.01 4.77
CA ASP A 260 -28.35 -18.00 5.57
C ASP A 260 -28.22 -18.75 6.90
N MET A 261 -27.56 -19.91 6.89
CA MET A 261 -27.31 -20.70 8.10
C MET A 261 -26.45 -19.95 9.13
N VAL A 262 -25.47 -19.15 8.68
CA VAL A 262 -24.63 -18.33 9.56
C VAL A 262 -25.43 -17.13 10.06
N THR A 263 -26.24 -16.50 9.22
CA THR A 263 -27.12 -15.40 9.62
C THR A 263 -28.10 -15.87 10.70
N GLN A 264 -28.73 -17.03 10.51
CA GLN A 264 -29.66 -17.63 11.45
C GLN A 264 -28.98 -17.98 12.77
N LEU A 265 -27.77 -18.57 12.74
CA LEU A 265 -26.96 -18.82 13.94
C LEU A 265 -26.71 -17.54 14.75
N MET A 266 -26.36 -16.44 14.07
CA MET A 266 -26.04 -15.17 14.72
C MET A 266 -27.28 -14.49 15.31
N GLU A 267 -28.43 -14.61 14.64
CA GLU A 267 -29.73 -14.15 15.15
C GLU A 267 -30.17 -14.96 16.38
N GLU A 268 -30.05 -16.29 16.32
CA GLU A 268 -30.33 -17.19 17.46
C GLU A 268 -29.44 -16.84 18.66
N ALA A 269 -28.13 -16.70 18.45
CA ALA A 269 -27.18 -16.32 19.50
C ALA A 269 -27.54 -14.96 20.13
N SER A 270 -27.87 -13.96 19.30
CA SER A 270 -28.29 -12.63 19.77
C SER A 270 -29.59 -12.69 20.58
N SER A 271 -30.55 -13.54 20.19
CA SER A 271 -31.82 -13.71 20.90
C SER A 271 -31.65 -14.33 22.29
N MET A 272 -30.57 -15.09 22.50
CA MET A 272 -30.19 -15.68 23.79
C MET A 272 -29.36 -14.72 24.65
N GLY A 273 -29.11 -13.48 24.20
CA GLY A 273 -28.35 -12.47 24.93
C GLY A 273 -26.83 -12.60 24.81
N ILE A 274 -26.34 -13.36 23.83
CA ILE A 274 -24.91 -13.46 23.51
C ILE A 274 -24.53 -12.28 22.61
N ASP A 275 -23.37 -11.65 22.86
CA ASP A 275 -22.81 -10.64 21.97
C ASP A 275 -22.35 -11.29 20.65
N ALA A 276 -23.28 -11.46 19.71
CA ALA A 276 -23.04 -12.08 18.41
C ALA A 276 -23.02 -11.01 17.30
N GLU A 277 -21.84 -10.70 16.75
CA GLU A 277 -21.71 -9.68 15.72
C GLU A 277 -20.85 -10.10 14.53
N PHE A 278 -21.27 -9.65 13.34
CA PHE A 278 -20.42 -9.67 12.16
C PHE A 278 -19.39 -8.54 12.20
N VAL A 279 -18.12 -8.89 11.95
CA VAL A 279 -17.00 -7.96 11.87
C VAL A 279 -16.61 -7.79 10.40
N ASP A 280 -16.79 -6.59 9.85
CA ASP A 280 -16.41 -6.29 8.46
C ASP A 280 -14.89 -6.12 8.32
N ILE A 281 -14.25 -7.05 7.61
CA ILE A 281 -12.80 -7.08 7.41
C ILE A 281 -12.42 -6.76 5.95
N GLU A 282 -11.26 -6.12 5.76
CA GLU A 282 -10.66 -5.95 4.43
C GLU A 282 -9.88 -7.21 4.04
N THR A 283 -9.01 -7.66 4.94
CA THR A 283 -8.29 -8.93 4.84
C THR A 283 -8.01 -9.45 6.25
N PHE A 284 -7.75 -10.75 6.38
CA PHE A 284 -7.29 -11.35 7.63
C PHE A 284 -6.01 -10.66 8.15
N ASP A 285 -5.04 -10.45 7.27
CA ASP A 285 -3.76 -9.81 7.58
C ASP A 285 -3.93 -8.40 8.18
N THR A 286 -4.85 -7.59 7.63
CA THR A 286 -5.12 -6.22 8.12
C THR A 286 -5.62 -6.24 9.57
N VAL A 287 -6.55 -7.15 9.89
CA VAL A 287 -7.13 -7.25 11.24
C VAL A 287 -6.12 -7.77 12.24
N MET A 288 -5.40 -8.83 11.88
CA MET A 288 -4.36 -9.39 12.74
C MET A 288 -3.27 -8.36 13.05
N LEU A 289 -2.79 -7.62 12.04
CA LEU A 289 -1.85 -6.52 12.27
C LEU A 289 -2.42 -5.44 13.18
N ARG A 290 -3.70 -5.12 13.03
CA ARG A 290 -4.37 -4.11 13.86
C ARG A 290 -4.45 -4.56 15.32
N ILE A 291 -4.84 -5.81 15.57
CA ILE A 291 -4.80 -6.43 16.89
C ILE A 291 -3.40 -6.32 17.47
N TRP A 292 -2.38 -6.81 16.75
CA TRP A 292 -0.99 -6.80 17.21
C TRP A 292 -0.48 -5.39 17.58
N ARG A 293 -0.92 -4.36 16.83
CA ARG A 293 -0.53 -2.97 17.08
C ARG A 293 -1.15 -2.38 18.34
N ASN A 294 -2.33 -2.85 18.76
CA ASN A 294 -3.10 -2.33 19.89
C ASN A 294 -2.97 -3.17 21.17
N LEU A 295 -2.15 -4.22 21.16
CA LEU A 295 -1.78 -4.95 22.38
C LEU A 295 -0.73 -4.15 23.16
N ASP A 296 -1.00 -3.95 24.45
CA ASP A 296 -0.13 -3.18 25.35
C ASP A 296 1.15 -3.97 25.74
N ASP A 297 1.00 -5.26 26.11
CA ASP A 297 2.09 -6.11 26.62
C ASP A 297 2.72 -7.03 25.56
N ARG A 298 3.10 -6.47 24.40
CA ARG A 298 3.72 -7.27 23.32
C ARG A 298 5.22 -7.51 23.56
N PRO A 299 5.70 -8.76 23.51
CA PRO A 299 7.14 -9.05 23.62
C PRO A 299 7.93 -8.50 22.42
N ASP A 300 9.01 -7.76 22.68
CA ASP A 300 9.84 -7.09 21.66
C ASP A 300 10.53 -8.06 20.69
N ASP A 301 10.84 -9.26 21.15
CA ASP A 301 11.40 -10.35 20.35
C ASP A 301 10.37 -10.85 19.32
N LEU A 302 9.11 -11.03 19.73
CA LEU A 302 8.03 -11.43 18.84
C LEU A 302 7.66 -10.31 17.86
N ASP A 303 7.65 -9.04 18.29
CA ASP A 303 7.35 -7.90 17.39
C ASP A 303 8.38 -7.80 16.25
N LYS A 304 9.67 -8.08 16.51
CA LYS A 304 10.71 -8.14 15.48
C LYS A 304 10.46 -9.23 14.45
N VAL A 305 9.95 -10.40 14.86
CA VAL A 305 9.69 -11.53 13.95
C VAL A 305 8.42 -11.30 13.11
N VAL A 306 7.38 -10.76 13.75
CA VAL A 306 6.12 -10.36 13.09
C VAL A 306 6.36 -9.24 12.07
N ARG A 307 7.16 -8.23 12.43
CA ARG A 307 7.48 -7.07 11.58
C ARG A 307 8.73 -7.25 10.73
N LYS A 308 9.18 -8.49 10.45
CA LYS A 308 10.30 -8.77 9.50
C LYS A 308 10.15 -8.06 8.14
N GLY A 309 8.96 -7.58 7.80
CA GLY A 309 8.71 -6.63 6.72
C GLY A 309 8.91 -5.15 7.11
N ARG A 310 10.03 -4.75 7.71
CA ARG A 310 10.57 -3.45 7.28
C ARG A 310 10.88 -3.65 5.80
N ALA A 311 10.30 -2.83 4.93
CA ALA A 311 10.79 -2.73 3.56
C ALA A 311 12.28 -2.43 3.67
N GLN A 312 13.10 -3.47 3.57
CA GLN A 312 14.52 -3.31 3.43
C GLN A 312 14.64 -2.58 2.11
N ALA A 313 15.23 -1.38 2.12
CA ALA A 313 15.56 -0.69 0.89
C ALA A 313 16.46 -1.65 0.11
N VAL A 314 15.87 -2.40 -0.82
CA VAL A 314 16.65 -3.23 -1.73
C VAL A 314 17.26 -2.23 -2.69
N SER A 315 18.46 -1.76 -2.35
CA SER A 315 19.34 -1.11 -3.31
C SER A 315 19.79 -2.22 -4.25
N ILE A 316 18.99 -2.47 -5.29
CA ILE A 316 19.42 -3.31 -6.41
C ILE A 316 20.56 -2.52 -7.06
N PRO A 317 21.81 -2.99 -6.99
CA PRO A 317 22.91 -2.26 -7.61
C PRO A 317 22.59 -2.12 -9.09
N MET A 318 22.49 -0.88 -9.57
CA MET A 318 22.29 -0.63 -10.99
C MET A 318 23.48 -1.24 -11.75
N PRO A 319 23.26 -2.14 -12.71
CA PRO A 319 24.34 -2.76 -13.45
C PRO A 319 25.17 -1.68 -14.16
N SER A 320 26.50 -1.79 -14.10
CA SER A 320 27.41 -0.89 -14.79
C SER A 320 27.11 -0.84 -16.28
N SER A 321 26.98 0.36 -16.85
CA SER A 321 26.62 0.56 -18.24
C SER A 321 27.74 0.14 -19.20
N THR A 322 27.73 -1.10 -19.66
CA THR A 322 28.70 -1.65 -20.62
C THR A 322 28.15 -1.80 -22.05
N GLY A 323 26.94 -1.30 -22.33
CA GLY A 323 26.29 -1.43 -23.64
C GLY A 323 26.32 -0.14 -24.48
N SER A 324 26.39 -0.30 -25.81
CA SER A 324 26.11 0.78 -26.77
C SER A 324 24.59 1.03 -26.93
N LYS A 325 24.24 2.24 -27.38
CA LYS A 325 22.91 2.80 -27.78
C LYS A 325 21.72 1.81 -27.88
N PRO A 326 20.49 2.18 -27.46
CA PRO A 326 20.01 3.56 -27.31
C PRO A 326 20.13 4.10 -25.88
N LEU A 327 20.51 5.39 -25.79
CA LEU A 327 20.57 6.16 -24.57
C LEU A 327 19.27 6.98 -24.47
N VAL A 328 18.50 6.76 -23.41
CA VAL A 328 17.29 7.53 -23.09
C VAL A 328 17.68 8.58 -22.07
N ARG A 329 17.59 9.85 -22.44
CA ARG A 329 17.85 10.96 -21.51
C ARG A 329 16.62 11.20 -20.63
N PHE A 330 16.82 11.35 -19.33
CA PHE A 330 15.78 11.75 -18.39
C PHE A 330 15.75 13.26 -18.21
N ASN A 331 14.58 13.77 -17.83
CA ASN A 331 14.33 15.20 -17.62
C ASN A 331 14.67 15.66 -16.19
N ALA A 332 15.73 15.10 -15.61
CA ALA A 332 16.11 15.32 -14.21
C ALA A 332 17.60 15.63 -14.08
N LEU A 333 17.92 16.65 -13.28
CA LEU A 333 19.28 17.07 -12.93
C LEU A 333 19.57 16.70 -11.46
N PRO A 334 20.71 16.09 -11.14
CA PRO A 334 21.02 15.75 -9.76
C PRO A 334 21.43 17.00 -8.98
N ILE A 335 20.87 17.15 -7.79
CA ILE A 335 21.28 18.19 -6.84
C ILE A 335 22.45 17.64 -6.03
N THR A 336 23.62 18.25 -6.16
CA THR A 336 24.86 17.82 -5.51
C THR A 336 24.98 18.34 -4.09
N LYS A 337 24.39 19.52 -3.81
CA LYS A 337 24.35 20.11 -2.47
C LYS A 337 22.96 20.63 -2.15
N VAL A 338 22.39 20.09 -1.08
CA VAL A 338 21.07 20.47 -0.57
C VAL A 338 21.26 21.22 0.74
N PRO A 339 20.60 22.37 0.93
CA PRO A 339 20.59 23.06 2.21
C PRO A 339 19.97 22.19 3.31
N ASN A 340 20.63 22.14 4.45
CA ASN A 340 20.17 21.44 5.67
C ASN A 340 20.08 22.39 6.88
N VAL A 341 20.17 23.70 6.65
CA VAL A 341 20.15 24.74 7.66
C VAL A 341 19.16 25.84 7.28
N CYS A 342 18.34 26.28 8.22
CA CYS A 342 17.42 27.41 8.07
C CYS A 342 17.37 28.27 9.33
N GLY A 343 16.74 29.44 9.24
CA GLY A 343 16.40 30.25 10.40
C GLY A 343 15.10 29.78 11.04
N LYS A 344 15.14 29.42 12.33
CA LYS A 344 13.95 29.26 13.17
C LYS A 344 13.52 30.63 13.69
N VAL A 345 12.27 31.01 13.45
CA VAL A 345 11.72 32.28 13.98
C VAL A 345 10.93 32.00 15.25
N HIS A 346 11.28 32.71 16.32
CA HIS A 346 10.47 32.75 17.52
C HIS A 346 9.37 33.79 17.38
N LEU A 347 8.13 33.35 17.59
CA LEU A 347 6.93 34.18 17.45
C LEU A 347 6.26 34.41 18.81
N LYS A 348 5.70 35.60 19.04
CA LYS A 348 4.93 35.91 20.26
C LYS A 348 3.63 35.13 20.36
N LYS A 349 2.99 34.86 19.21
CA LYS A 349 1.78 34.05 19.08
C LYS A 349 2.05 32.92 18.09
N LYS A 350 1.48 31.74 18.35
CA LYS A 350 1.49 30.64 17.37
C LYS A 350 0.84 31.10 16.08
N MET A 351 1.45 30.74 14.96
CA MET A 351 1.03 31.14 13.63
C MET A 351 0.35 29.98 12.92
N GLU A 352 -0.79 30.27 12.32
CA GLU A 352 -1.57 29.31 11.54
C GLU A 352 -1.21 29.43 10.04
N TRP A 353 -1.49 28.36 9.29
CA TRP A 353 -1.21 28.29 7.84
C TRP A 353 -1.89 29.41 7.03
N ASP A 354 -3.08 29.85 7.43
CA ASP A 354 -3.82 30.91 6.74
C ASP A 354 -3.08 32.25 6.83
N ALA A 355 -2.57 32.58 8.02
CA ALA A 355 -1.77 33.79 8.23
C ALA A 355 -0.44 33.73 7.46
N LEU A 356 0.20 32.56 7.36
CA LEU A 356 1.38 32.38 6.51
C LEU A 356 1.04 32.58 5.03
N SER A 357 -0.10 32.06 4.57
CA SER A 357 -0.53 32.24 3.18
C SER A 357 -0.82 33.70 2.83
N GLU A 358 -1.27 34.51 3.79
CA GLU A 358 -1.47 35.96 3.58
C GLU A 358 -0.14 36.70 3.43
N ILE A 359 0.85 36.39 4.28
CA ILE A 359 2.20 36.95 4.16
C ILE A 359 2.80 36.56 2.81
N GLN A 360 2.73 35.28 2.42
CA GLN A 360 3.26 34.81 1.13
C GLN A 360 2.52 35.38 -0.10
N LYS A 361 1.31 35.90 0.05
CA LYS A 361 0.58 36.59 -1.03
C LYS A 361 1.02 38.05 -1.17
N ASN A 362 1.62 38.63 -0.14
CA ASN A 362 2.09 40.01 -0.18
C ASN A 362 3.39 40.08 -1.02
N SER A 363 3.32 40.75 -2.17
CA SER A 363 4.43 40.89 -3.12
C SER A 363 5.62 41.70 -2.57
N GLU A 364 5.44 42.40 -1.46
CA GLU A 364 6.49 43.18 -0.80
C GLU A 364 7.40 42.33 0.10
N THR A 365 7.01 41.08 0.40
CA THR A 365 7.83 40.19 1.22
C THR A 365 8.71 39.30 0.36
N THR A 366 10.03 39.52 0.45
CA THR A 366 11.08 38.77 -0.27
C THR A 366 11.49 37.47 0.42
N GLY A 367 11.20 37.31 1.71
CA GLY A 367 11.53 36.11 2.48
C GLY A 367 10.80 34.84 2.02
N ILE A 368 11.45 33.70 2.23
CA ILE A 368 10.89 32.37 1.99
C ILE A 368 10.55 31.77 3.35
N TYR A 369 9.33 31.24 3.48
CA TYR A 369 8.78 30.81 4.77
C TYR A 369 8.14 29.43 4.67
N THR A 370 8.22 28.64 5.74
CA THR A 370 7.48 27.38 5.89
C THR A 370 7.09 27.14 7.35
N LEU A 371 6.03 26.36 7.56
CA LEU A 371 5.51 26.03 8.88
C LEU A 371 5.53 24.51 9.07
N GLY A 372 6.31 24.05 10.06
CA GLY A 372 6.34 22.66 10.51
C GLY A 372 5.93 22.56 11.98
N ALA A 373 6.69 21.81 12.78
CA ALA A 373 6.62 21.93 14.24
C ALA A 373 7.06 23.34 14.73
N GLU A 374 7.90 24.00 13.93
CA GLU A 374 8.46 25.33 14.19
C GLU A 374 8.33 26.18 12.92
N PHE A 375 8.35 27.51 13.06
CA PHE A 375 8.34 28.42 11.93
C PHE A 375 9.76 28.59 11.38
N GLN A 376 9.94 28.31 10.09
CA GLN A 376 11.24 28.29 9.43
C GLN A 376 11.28 29.31 8.30
N CYS A 377 12.44 29.92 8.08
CA CYS A 377 12.62 30.97 7.09
C CYS A 377 14.02 31.02 6.46
N TRP A 378 14.07 31.65 5.29
CA TRP A 378 15.27 32.17 4.65
C TRP A 378 14.98 33.59 4.14
N GLY A 379 15.97 34.49 4.21
CA GLY A 379 15.82 35.91 3.88
C GLY A 379 16.57 36.81 4.85
N SER A 380 16.59 38.12 4.58
CA SER A 380 17.19 39.08 5.52
C SER A 380 16.37 39.15 6.82
N GLU A 381 17.04 39.17 7.96
CA GLU A 381 16.37 39.31 9.26
C GLU A 381 15.54 40.60 9.35
N GLN A 382 15.99 41.67 8.69
CA GLN A 382 15.26 42.94 8.61
C GLN A 382 13.94 42.78 7.85
N GLU A 383 13.98 42.17 6.66
CA GLU A 383 12.79 41.92 5.83
C GLU A 383 11.79 40.98 6.54
N ILE A 384 12.31 39.97 7.24
CA ILE A 384 11.48 39.03 8.00
C ILE A 384 10.80 39.73 9.18
N LYS A 385 11.51 40.64 9.86
CA LYS A 385 10.95 41.46 10.94
C LYS A 385 9.89 42.42 10.42
N GLU A 386 10.07 43.00 9.24
CA GLU A 386 9.06 43.85 8.58
C GLU A 386 7.83 43.04 8.19
N ALA A 387 8.01 41.84 7.62
CA ALA A 387 6.93 40.95 7.21
C ALA A 387 6.09 40.43 8.40
N LEU A 388 6.72 40.12 9.53
CA LEU A 388 6.07 39.56 10.73
C LEU A 388 5.68 40.64 11.76
N GLY A 389 6.15 41.87 11.60
CA GLY A 389 5.85 43.02 12.45
C GLY A 389 6.07 42.75 13.94
N SER A 390 5.04 43.04 14.74
CA SER A 390 5.09 42.93 16.21
C SER A 390 5.16 41.49 16.73
N ASN A 391 4.93 40.48 15.86
CA ASN A 391 4.90 39.07 16.21
C ASN A 391 6.30 38.42 16.20
N PHE A 392 7.30 39.07 15.59
CA PHE A 392 8.69 38.61 15.56
C PHE A 392 9.38 38.82 16.91
N LEU A 393 10.14 37.82 17.38
CA LEU A 393 11.01 37.93 18.56
C LEU A 393 12.49 37.87 18.18
N SER A 394 12.92 36.73 17.62
CA SER A 394 14.31 36.46 17.25
C SER A 394 14.39 35.34 16.21
N THR A 395 15.54 35.25 15.55
CA THR A 395 15.92 34.14 14.68
C THR A 395 17.04 33.32 15.33
N GLU A 396 16.98 32.00 15.20
CA GLU A 396 18.03 31.07 15.61
C GLU A 396 18.39 30.14 14.46
N LYS A 397 19.66 29.70 14.38
CA LYS A 397 20.08 28.69 13.43
C LYS A 397 19.45 27.33 13.79
N MET A 398 18.74 26.73 12.84
CA MET A 398 18.14 25.40 12.98
C MET A 398 18.62 24.48 11.86
N ASN A 399 19.00 23.25 12.22
CA ASN A 399 19.22 22.19 11.24
C ASN A 399 17.89 21.49 10.94
N PHE A 400 17.66 21.13 9.69
CA PHE A 400 16.52 20.33 9.28
C PHE A 400 16.97 19.18 8.37
N ASP A 401 16.21 18.10 8.38
CA ASP A 401 16.43 16.99 7.46
C ASP A 401 15.86 17.36 6.08
N SER A 402 16.73 17.43 5.07
CA SER A 402 16.35 17.69 3.69
C SER A 402 15.56 16.53 3.07
N ASP A 403 15.62 15.32 3.64
CA ASP A 403 14.82 14.19 3.18
C ASP A 403 13.40 14.21 3.77
N TRP A 404 12.49 14.87 3.06
CA TRP A 404 11.09 14.94 3.47
C TRP A 404 10.36 13.59 3.43
N ARG A 405 10.94 12.51 2.89
CA ARG A 405 10.32 11.17 2.86
C ARG A 405 10.28 10.54 4.26
N ALA A 406 11.29 10.78 5.07
CA ALA A 406 11.42 10.16 6.40
C ALA A 406 10.25 10.50 7.33
N ASN A 407 9.72 11.72 7.24
CA ASN A 407 8.67 12.24 8.11
C ASN A 407 7.40 12.72 7.36
N SER A 408 7.25 12.39 6.07
CA SER A 408 6.15 12.90 5.21
C SER A 408 6.01 14.43 5.22
N ALA A 409 7.13 15.15 5.33
CA ALA A 409 7.17 16.59 5.55
C ALA A 409 7.05 17.39 4.23
N LEU A 410 5.89 17.32 3.57
CA LEU A 410 5.66 17.99 2.27
C LEU A 410 5.87 19.53 2.29
N HIS A 411 5.80 20.16 3.47
CA HIS A 411 6.11 21.57 3.66
C HIS A 411 7.59 21.89 3.42
N LEU A 412 8.50 20.96 3.74
CA LEU A 412 9.94 21.09 3.46
C LEU A 412 10.23 20.96 1.97
N LYS A 413 9.53 20.04 1.28
CA LYS A 413 9.63 19.94 -0.19
C LYS A 413 9.33 21.29 -0.85
N ARG A 414 8.23 21.93 -0.47
CA ARG A 414 7.85 23.25 -0.99
C ARG A 414 8.85 24.34 -0.63
N PHE A 415 9.37 24.32 0.59
CA PHE A 415 10.37 25.28 1.06
C PHE A 415 11.66 25.21 0.20
N LEU A 416 12.12 24.00 -0.11
CA LEU A 416 13.26 23.78 -1.02
C LEU A 416 12.94 24.19 -2.46
N GLU A 417 11.76 23.85 -2.98
CA GLU A 417 11.32 24.24 -4.34
C GLU A 417 11.23 25.77 -4.48
N ASP A 418 10.70 26.46 -3.47
CA ASP A 418 10.60 27.92 -3.43
C ASP A 418 11.99 28.58 -3.36
N GLY A 419 12.89 28.08 -2.50
CA GLY A 419 14.26 28.61 -2.43
C GLY A 419 15.05 28.45 -3.71
N LEU A 420 14.95 27.29 -4.36
CA LEU A 420 15.60 27.04 -5.63
C LEU A 420 15.02 27.91 -6.75
N ALA A 421 13.69 28.06 -6.80
CA ALA A 421 13.02 28.91 -7.78
C ALA A 421 13.34 30.40 -7.60
N THR A 422 13.37 30.90 -6.36
CA THR A 422 13.80 32.28 -6.07
C THR A 422 15.24 32.51 -6.52
N ALA A 423 16.14 31.56 -6.27
CA ALA A 423 17.53 31.65 -6.72
C ALA A 423 17.65 31.74 -8.25
N PHE A 424 16.84 30.97 -8.99
CA PHE A 424 16.79 31.08 -10.45
C PHE A 424 16.26 32.44 -10.93
N CYS A 425 15.15 32.92 -10.35
CA CYS A 425 14.51 34.17 -10.72
C CYS A 425 15.31 35.42 -10.35
N ARG A 426 16.22 35.33 -9.38
CA ARG A 426 17.08 36.46 -8.98
C ARG A 426 18.05 36.87 -10.09
N GLU A 427 18.76 35.90 -10.65
CA GLU A 427 19.82 36.12 -11.63
C GLU A 427 19.32 36.10 -13.08
N ARG A 428 18.04 35.75 -13.29
CA ARG A 428 17.50 35.47 -14.64
C ARG A 428 16.16 36.16 -14.81
N PRO A 429 15.85 36.66 -16.02
CA PRO A 429 14.56 37.28 -16.35
C PRO A 429 13.41 36.26 -16.41
N LEU A 430 13.10 35.64 -15.27
CA LEU A 430 12.09 34.62 -15.08
C LEU A 430 11.09 35.05 -14.01
N LEU A 431 9.82 34.83 -14.27
CA LEU A 431 8.73 35.01 -13.32
C LEU A 431 8.41 33.68 -12.62
N MET A 432 8.22 33.72 -11.31
CA MET A 432 7.84 32.56 -10.51
C MET A 432 6.31 32.47 -10.33
N ARG A 433 5.75 31.26 -10.52
CA ARG A 433 4.36 30.94 -10.16
C ARG A 433 4.26 29.60 -9.43
N LYS A 434 3.81 29.64 -8.18
CA LYS A 434 3.64 28.46 -7.32
C LYS A 434 2.35 27.69 -7.66
N ARG A 435 2.42 26.36 -7.70
CA ARG A 435 1.28 25.44 -7.88
C ARG A 435 1.37 24.30 -6.86
N ARG A 436 0.30 23.52 -6.70
CA ARG A 436 0.32 22.34 -5.81
C ARG A 436 1.34 21.28 -6.24
N SER A 437 1.66 21.21 -7.53
CA SER A 437 2.56 20.22 -8.13
C SER A 437 4.04 20.60 -8.15
N GLY A 438 4.38 21.85 -7.79
CA GLY A 438 5.72 22.41 -7.92
C GLY A 438 5.67 23.88 -8.32
N VAL A 439 6.76 24.38 -8.90
CA VAL A 439 6.94 25.80 -9.27
C VAL A 439 7.11 25.93 -10.78
N HIS A 440 6.45 26.92 -11.38
CA HIS A 440 6.70 27.30 -12.77
C HIS A 440 7.64 28.51 -12.82
N LEU A 441 8.73 28.36 -13.55
CA LEU A 441 9.60 29.46 -13.98
C LEU A 441 9.16 29.85 -15.39
N ILE A 442 8.81 31.12 -15.59
CA ILE A 442 8.17 31.60 -16.82
C ILE A 442 9.04 32.71 -17.41
N VAL A 443 9.30 32.71 -18.71
CA VAL A 443 10.04 33.81 -19.36
C VAL A 443 9.30 35.13 -19.13
N ASP A 444 10.00 36.13 -18.58
CA ASP A 444 9.42 37.46 -18.41
C ASP A 444 9.22 38.12 -19.77
N ASN A 445 7.98 38.53 -20.06
CA ASN A 445 7.63 39.18 -21.32
C ASN A 445 8.06 40.66 -21.38
N LYS A 446 8.54 41.22 -20.27
CA LYS A 446 9.05 42.59 -20.18
C LYS A 446 10.58 42.69 -20.24
N THR A 447 11.28 41.56 -20.28
CA THR A 447 12.75 41.56 -20.25
C THR A 447 13.35 42.24 -21.49
N GLN A 448 14.42 42.99 -21.28
CA GLN A 448 15.28 43.53 -22.34
C GLN A 448 16.43 42.59 -22.67
N ASP A 449 16.79 41.70 -21.74
CA ASP A 449 17.81 40.67 -21.95
C ASP A 449 17.20 39.46 -22.67
N VAL A 450 17.26 39.52 -23.99
CA VAL A 450 16.79 38.46 -24.88
C VAL A 450 17.90 37.44 -25.16
N GLY A 451 19.17 37.79 -24.87
CA GLY A 451 20.35 36.98 -25.20
C GLY A 451 20.35 35.64 -24.49
N ILE A 452 20.01 35.62 -23.21
CA ILE A 452 19.92 34.38 -22.41
C ILE A 452 18.93 33.34 -22.99
N PHE A 453 17.94 33.80 -23.76
CA PHE A 453 16.92 32.94 -24.36
C PHE A 453 17.18 32.59 -25.82
N GLU A 454 18.32 32.95 -26.41
CA GLU A 454 18.60 32.74 -27.84
C GLU A 454 18.48 31.27 -28.24
N ARG A 455 19.06 30.35 -27.46
CA ARG A 455 18.96 28.90 -27.69
C ARG A 455 17.52 28.41 -27.62
N LEU A 456 16.74 28.94 -26.69
CA LEU A 456 15.33 28.59 -26.55
C LEU A 456 14.51 29.13 -27.73
N PHE A 457 14.83 30.36 -28.17
CA PHE A 457 14.22 31.01 -29.32
C PHE A 457 14.46 30.23 -30.62
N ASN A 458 15.67 29.71 -30.83
CA ASN A 458 15.98 28.90 -32.02
C ASN A 458 15.12 27.63 -32.11
N GLU A 459 14.76 27.03 -30.97
CA GLU A 459 13.96 25.80 -30.94
C GLU A 459 12.45 26.05 -31.01
N VAL A 460 11.94 27.06 -30.29
CA VAL A 460 10.49 27.30 -30.13
C VAL A 460 9.97 28.53 -30.90
N GLY A 461 10.85 29.27 -31.56
CA GLY A 461 10.56 30.61 -32.09
C GLY A 461 10.33 31.61 -30.96
N LYS A 462 9.33 32.48 -31.11
CA LYS A 462 8.99 33.49 -30.08
C LYS A 462 8.78 32.85 -28.71
N THR A 463 9.60 33.22 -27.72
CA THR A 463 9.52 32.72 -26.34
C THR A 463 8.36 33.34 -25.57
N THR A 464 7.95 34.55 -25.93
CA THR A 464 6.77 35.24 -25.39
C THR A 464 5.98 35.89 -26.53
N GLY A 465 4.70 36.16 -26.29
CA GLY A 465 3.87 36.87 -27.27
C GLY A 465 2.37 36.83 -26.94
N PHE A 466 1.55 37.20 -27.93
CA PHE A 466 0.10 37.12 -27.87
C PHE A 466 -0.41 36.04 -28.83
N ILE A 467 -1.51 35.39 -28.46
CA ILE A 467 -2.18 34.39 -29.31
C ILE A 467 -3.06 35.14 -30.32
N PRO A 468 -2.77 35.07 -31.63
CA PRO A 468 -3.56 35.78 -32.63
C PRO A 468 -5.00 35.26 -32.69
N GLY A 469 -5.97 36.18 -32.74
CA GLY A 469 -7.39 35.87 -32.96
C GLY A 469 -8.12 35.22 -31.78
N LEU A 470 -7.48 35.08 -30.62
CA LEU A 470 -8.14 34.54 -29.42
C LEU A 470 -8.53 35.68 -28.48
N HIS A 471 -9.83 35.96 -28.46
CA HIS A 471 -10.47 36.92 -27.56
C HIS A 471 -11.46 36.19 -26.66
N LEU A 472 -11.53 36.56 -25.39
CA LEU A 472 -12.49 35.99 -24.46
C LEU A 472 -13.49 37.06 -24.02
N PRO A 473 -14.82 36.83 -24.20
CA PRO A 473 -15.82 37.72 -23.62
C PRO A 473 -15.78 37.63 -22.09
N ALA A 474 -16.38 38.60 -21.40
CA ALA A 474 -16.52 38.57 -19.95
C ALA A 474 -17.28 37.28 -19.53
N MET A 475 -16.74 36.56 -18.55
CA MET A 475 -17.32 35.29 -18.07
C MET A 475 -17.34 35.26 -16.54
N GLY A 476 -18.53 35.37 -15.95
CA GLY A 476 -18.71 35.38 -14.49
C GLY A 476 -17.91 36.52 -13.85
N ASP A 477 -17.02 36.17 -12.93
CA ASP A 477 -16.15 37.13 -12.22
C ASP A 477 -14.93 37.60 -13.03
N PHE A 478 -14.76 37.15 -14.28
CA PHE A 478 -13.60 37.50 -15.11
C PHE A 478 -13.96 38.55 -16.17
N PRO A 479 -13.20 39.66 -16.26
CA PRO A 479 -13.40 40.67 -17.30
C PRO A 479 -13.08 40.12 -18.69
N ALA A 480 -13.61 40.78 -19.73
CA ALA A 480 -13.25 40.47 -21.11
C ALA A 480 -11.75 40.63 -21.34
N VAL A 481 -11.15 39.72 -22.10
CA VAL A 481 -9.72 39.70 -22.40
C VAL A 481 -9.51 39.74 -23.90
N ASP A 482 -9.07 40.89 -24.39
CA ASP A 482 -8.81 41.10 -25.82
C ASP A 482 -7.43 40.60 -26.26
N ARG A 483 -6.51 40.37 -25.34
CA ARG A 483 -5.15 39.89 -25.67
C ARG A 483 -4.69 38.83 -24.69
N ILE A 484 -4.69 37.58 -25.13
CA ILE A 484 -4.18 36.46 -24.35
C ILE A 484 -2.69 36.29 -24.64
N GLY A 485 -1.89 36.45 -23.60
CA GLY A 485 -0.44 36.28 -23.67
C GLY A 485 -0.03 34.83 -23.52
N PHE A 486 1.11 34.46 -24.10
CA PHE A 486 1.80 33.21 -23.81
C PHE A 486 3.28 33.48 -23.51
N ALA A 487 3.88 32.61 -22.72
CA ALA A 487 5.32 32.60 -22.46
C ALA A 487 5.80 31.15 -22.33
N GLU A 488 7.00 30.84 -22.81
CA GLU A 488 7.64 29.57 -22.50
C GLU A 488 7.92 29.50 -20.99
N SER A 489 7.79 28.31 -20.43
CA SER A 489 7.97 28.06 -19.02
C SER A 489 8.58 26.69 -18.78
N ILE A 490 9.12 26.49 -17.59
CA ILE A 490 9.55 25.19 -17.13
C ILE A 490 8.97 24.91 -15.75
N HIS A 491 8.33 23.75 -15.61
CA HIS A 491 7.85 23.27 -14.33
C HIS A 491 9.00 22.56 -13.62
N LEU A 492 9.33 23.07 -12.43
CA LEU A 492 10.35 22.56 -11.52
C LEU A 492 9.65 21.82 -10.38
N SER A 493 10.10 20.59 -10.11
CA SER A 493 9.77 19.89 -8.87
C SER A 493 10.95 19.05 -8.39
N LEU A 494 11.00 18.78 -7.08
CA LEU A 494 12.00 17.92 -6.48
C LEU A 494 11.48 16.50 -6.26
N ALA A 495 12.33 15.51 -6.57
CA ALA A 495 12.05 14.09 -6.39
C ALA A 495 13.29 13.33 -5.91
N PHE A 496 13.10 12.31 -5.09
CA PHE A 496 14.17 11.39 -4.68
C PHE A 496 14.18 10.15 -5.56
N ALA A 497 15.36 9.75 -6.02
CA ALA A 497 15.61 8.48 -6.69
C ALA A 497 17.04 8.02 -6.41
N ASP A 498 17.22 6.74 -6.05
CA ASP A 498 18.52 6.15 -5.65
C ASP A 498 19.20 6.91 -4.50
N ASP A 499 18.40 7.30 -3.49
CA ASP A 499 18.79 8.13 -2.34
C ASP A 499 19.52 9.44 -2.69
N ARG A 500 19.32 9.90 -3.92
CA ARG A 500 19.77 11.19 -4.42
C ARG A 500 18.58 12.09 -4.68
N LEU A 501 18.78 13.38 -4.46
CA LEU A 501 17.81 14.41 -4.77
C LEU A 501 17.96 14.84 -6.24
N TRP A 502 16.85 14.85 -6.95
CA TRP A 502 16.78 15.24 -8.35
C TRP A 502 15.85 16.43 -8.54
N MET A 503 16.32 17.41 -9.31
CA MET A 503 15.51 18.49 -9.87
C MET A 503 14.87 18.01 -11.17
N VAL A 504 13.58 17.70 -11.11
CA VAL A 504 12.78 17.27 -12.26
C VAL A 504 12.24 18.51 -12.95
N LEU A 505 12.52 18.61 -14.25
CA LEU A 505 12.22 19.75 -15.08
C LEU A 505 11.30 19.33 -16.22
N LYS A 506 10.21 20.07 -16.45
CA LYS A 506 9.26 19.79 -17.53
C LYS A 506 8.95 21.06 -18.31
N PRO A 507 9.50 21.22 -19.53
CA PRO A 507 9.16 22.36 -20.39
C PRO A 507 7.65 22.41 -20.68
N ASP A 508 7.04 23.58 -20.51
CA ASP A 508 5.62 23.86 -20.73
C ASP A 508 5.44 25.28 -21.30
N VAL A 509 4.23 25.64 -21.71
CA VAL A 509 3.89 27.00 -22.15
C VAL A 509 2.89 27.58 -21.16
N TRP A 510 3.21 28.72 -20.56
CA TRP A 510 2.32 29.47 -19.68
C TRP A 510 1.37 30.37 -20.47
N ILE A 511 0.14 30.54 -19.98
CA ILE A 511 -0.91 31.35 -20.63
C ILE A 511 -1.36 32.43 -19.64
N PHE A 512 -1.41 33.67 -20.12
CA PHE A 512 -1.86 34.85 -19.37
C PHE A 512 -3.16 35.39 -19.95
N PRO A 513 -4.20 35.63 -19.12
CA PRO A 513 -4.35 35.22 -17.72
C PRO A 513 -4.59 33.70 -17.58
N THR A 514 -4.42 33.14 -16.37
CA THR A 514 -4.40 31.68 -16.18
C THR A 514 -5.71 30.99 -16.54
N PHE A 515 -6.85 31.66 -16.37
CA PHE A 515 -8.16 31.11 -16.74
C PHE A 515 -8.34 30.97 -18.26
N ALA A 516 -7.57 31.72 -19.06
CA ALA A 516 -7.63 31.64 -20.53
C ALA A 516 -6.99 30.35 -21.08
N ARG A 517 -6.19 29.64 -20.27
CA ARG A 517 -5.49 28.40 -20.69
C ARG A 517 -6.44 27.36 -21.29
N ARG A 518 -7.65 27.19 -20.73
CA ARG A 518 -8.65 26.21 -21.21
C ARG A 518 -9.17 26.52 -22.62
N HIS A 519 -9.16 27.79 -23.01
CA HIS A 519 -9.61 28.25 -24.32
C HIS A 519 -8.45 28.28 -25.33
N ALA A 520 -7.19 28.30 -24.87
CA ALA A 520 -6.00 28.24 -25.70
C ALA A 520 -5.55 26.81 -26.06
N ARG A 521 -6.40 25.78 -25.92
CA ARG A 521 -6.04 24.38 -26.20
C ARG A 521 -5.51 24.16 -27.62
N GLY A 522 -6.23 24.65 -28.64
CA GLY A 522 -5.80 24.51 -30.02
C GLY A 522 -4.43 25.16 -30.31
N PHE A 523 -4.15 26.30 -29.67
CA PHE A 523 -2.82 26.93 -29.75
C PHE A 523 -1.74 26.08 -29.08
N LEU A 524 -2.02 25.57 -27.87
CA LEU A 524 -1.09 24.72 -27.13
C LEU A 524 -0.80 23.41 -27.87
N ASP A 525 -1.82 22.78 -28.45
CA ASP A 525 -1.70 21.54 -29.22
C ASP A 525 -0.85 21.78 -30.47
N ASN A 526 -1.14 22.83 -31.25
CA ASN A 526 -0.35 23.19 -32.43
C ASN A 526 1.11 23.55 -32.10
N ARG A 527 1.35 24.21 -30.96
CA ARG A 527 2.71 24.59 -30.55
C ARG A 527 3.52 23.41 -30.00
N LYS A 528 2.84 22.40 -29.46
CA LYS A 528 3.46 21.21 -28.87
C LYS A 528 3.47 19.99 -29.81
N SER A 529 2.69 20.01 -30.89
CA SER A 529 2.54 18.88 -31.82
C SER A 529 3.86 18.37 -32.39
N ASN A 530 4.80 19.28 -32.68
CA ASN A 530 6.10 18.94 -33.24
C ASN A 530 7.21 18.71 -32.18
N ARG A 531 6.87 18.66 -30.89
CA ARG A 531 7.84 18.36 -29.80
C ARG A 531 8.06 16.85 -29.67
N GLN A 532 8.56 16.22 -30.74
CA GLN A 532 9.08 14.84 -30.71
C GLN A 532 10.38 14.76 -29.90
N ASN A 533 10.93 13.56 -29.68
CA ASN A 533 12.06 13.32 -28.78
C ASN A 533 13.25 14.27 -29.03
N ASP A 534 13.71 14.41 -30.27
CA ASP A 534 14.89 15.24 -30.58
C ASP A 534 14.66 16.72 -30.29
N LYS A 535 13.48 17.25 -30.68
CA LYS A 535 13.13 18.64 -30.44
C LYS A 535 12.89 18.92 -28.96
N LEU A 536 12.28 17.98 -28.24
CA LEU A 536 12.09 18.10 -26.80
C LEU A 536 13.44 18.07 -26.06
N ASP A 537 14.40 17.25 -26.52
CA ASP A 537 15.76 17.20 -26.00
C ASP A 537 16.53 18.52 -26.23
N ALA A 538 16.36 19.13 -27.40
CA ALA A 538 16.93 20.43 -27.73
C ALA A 538 16.31 21.55 -26.86
N ILE A 539 14.98 21.60 -26.74
CA ILE A 539 14.27 22.54 -25.84
C ILE A 539 14.74 22.36 -24.40
N PHE A 540 14.88 21.12 -23.95
CA PHE A 540 15.33 20.83 -22.59
C PHE A 540 16.78 21.28 -22.37
N SER A 541 17.66 21.06 -23.35
CA SER A 541 19.04 21.55 -23.33
C SER A 541 19.12 23.07 -23.31
N ALA A 542 18.26 23.76 -24.07
CA ALA A 542 18.16 25.21 -24.05
C ALA A 542 17.74 25.73 -22.67
N TRP A 543 16.76 25.08 -22.02
CA TRP A 543 16.38 25.41 -20.65
C TRP A 543 17.49 25.16 -19.63
N ILE A 544 18.26 24.09 -19.77
CA ILE A 544 19.44 23.86 -18.91
C ILE A 544 20.46 24.98 -19.13
N GLY A 545 20.67 25.42 -20.37
CA GLY A 545 21.49 26.59 -20.71
C GLY A 545 21.05 27.83 -19.94
N VAL A 546 19.76 28.19 -20.03
CA VAL A 546 19.16 29.31 -19.29
C VAL A 546 19.39 29.17 -17.77
N LEU A 547 19.13 27.98 -17.20
CA LEU A 547 19.25 27.74 -15.75
C LEU A 547 20.70 27.67 -15.26
N SER A 548 21.66 27.38 -16.14
CA SER A 548 23.08 27.22 -15.80
C SER A 548 23.96 28.39 -16.27
N ASP A 549 23.38 29.41 -16.89
CA ASP A 549 24.12 30.48 -17.57
C ASP A 549 25.13 29.91 -18.60
N ASP A 550 24.68 28.92 -19.36
CA ASP A 550 25.46 28.20 -20.37
C ASP A 550 26.82 27.65 -19.87
N ALA A 551 26.92 27.28 -18.59
CA ALA A 551 28.11 26.69 -17.96
C ALA A 551 28.68 25.43 -18.66
N GLY A 552 27.96 24.87 -19.64
CA GLY A 552 28.39 23.74 -20.45
C GLY A 552 27.97 22.39 -19.89
N ARG A 553 28.51 21.31 -20.48
CA ARG A 553 28.15 19.93 -20.10
C ARG A 553 28.95 19.48 -18.88
N ASN A 554 28.27 18.81 -17.94
CA ASN A 554 28.86 18.29 -16.71
C ASN A 554 29.50 19.38 -15.81
N ALA A 555 28.92 20.57 -15.83
CA ALA A 555 29.28 21.66 -14.94
C ALA A 555 28.45 21.58 -13.66
N THR A 556 29.04 21.99 -12.54
CA THR A 556 28.30 22.18 -11.27
C THR A 556 27.99 23.66 -11.12
N VAL A 557 26.71 23.98 -10.97
CA VAL A 557 26.21 25.36 -10.84
C VAL A 557 25.79 25.58 -9.39
N SER A 558 26.30 26.65 -8.79
CA SER A 558 25.98 27.07 -7.42
C SER A 558 25.05 28.28 -7.45
N LEU A 559 23.97 28.24 -6.67
CA LEU A 559 22.95 29.28 -6.62
C LEU A 559 22.57 29.61 -5.17
N SER A 560 22.20 30.88 -4.94
CA SER A 560 21.70 31.38 -3.65
C SER A 560 20.43 32.20 -3.88
N PRO A 561 19.41 32.10 -3.01
CA PRO A 561 18.17 32.86 -3.18
C PRO A 561 18.31 34.35 -2.90
N PHE A 562 19.28 34.77 -2.08
CA PHE A 562 19.47 36.17 -1.66
C PHE A 562 20.89 36.68 -1.91
N ASP A 563 21.04 38.00 -2.01
CA ASP A 563 22.35 38.67 -2.09
C ASP A 563 23.07 38.68 -0.73
N GLY A 564 24.39 38.77 -0.76
CA GLY A 564 25.24 38.81 0.43
C GLY A 564 25.81 37.45 0.85
N ASP A 565 26.30 37.38 2.09
CA ASP A 565 27.03 36.22 2.60
C ASP A 565 26.12 34.99 2.71
N THR A 566 26.66 33.84 2.28
CA THR A 566 25.97 32.55 2.41
C THR A 566 25.95 32.10 3.87
N GLY A 567 24.82 31.56 4.33
CA GLY A 567 24.62 31.20 5.72
C GLY A 567 23.32 30.46 5.96
N TYR A 568 22.89 30.38 7.23
CA TYR A 568 21.63 29.71 7.58
C TYR A 568 20.38 30.46 7.12
N MET A 569 20.51 31.76 6.84
CA MET A 569 19.45 32.61 6.30
C MET A 569 19.50 32.74 4.77
N ASN A 570 20.65 32.42 4.16
CA ASN A 570 20.87 32.47 2.71
C ASN A 570 21.58 31.19 2.25
N PRO A 571 20.80 30.12 1.96
CA PRO A 571 21.33 28.81 1.67
C PRO A 571 21.94 28.70 0.26
N VAL A 572 22.88 27.77 0.09
CA VAL A 572 23.47 27.46 -1.22
C VAL A 572 22.92 26.15 -1.77
N PHE A 573 22.43 26.18 -3.01
CA PHE A 573 22.06 25.01 -3.79
C PHE A 573 23.12 24.75 -4.86
N GLU A 574 23.54 23.49 -5.02
CA GLU A 574 24.39 23.10 -6.15
C GLU A 574 23.73 21.98 -6.95
N PHE A 575 23.74 22.09 -8.28
CA PHE A 575 23.25 21.04 -9.18
C PHE A 575 24.22 20.81 -10.35
N SER A 576 24.22 19.60 -10.88
CA SER A 576 24.99 19.28 -12.10
C SER A 576 24.15 19.50 -13.35
N THR A 577 24.75 20.03 -14.42
CA THR A 577 24.13 20.13 -15.75
C THR A 577 24.03 18.78 -16.46
N GLN A 578 24.64 17.71 -15.92
CA GLN A 578 24.51 16.35 -16.45
C GLN A 578 23.18 15.73 -16.01
N THR A 579 22.32 15.45 -16.98
CA THR A 579 21.04 14.79 -16.76
C THR A 579 21.20 13.30 -16.48
N GLY A 580 20.25 12.73 -15.73
CA GLY A 580 20.11 11.28 -15.64
C GLY A 580 19.85 10.66 -17.03
N PHE A 581 20.29 9.42 -17.24
CA PHE A 581 20.00 8.67 -18.46
C PHE A 581 19.81 7.19 -18.16
N ALA A 582 19.12 6.46 -19.03
CA ALA A 582 19.08 5.02 -19.06
C ALA A 582 19.73 4.49 -20.35
N MET A 583 20.44 3.37 -20.25
CA MET A 583 21.02 2.67 -21.40
C MET A 583 20.49 1.24 -21.45
N LYS A 584 20.13 0.76 -22.65
CA LYS A 584 19.75 -0.65 -22.83
C LYS A 584 20.98 -1.53 -22.66
N ARG A 585 20.82 -2.66 -21.95
CA ARG A 585 21.87 -3.68 -21.85
C ARG A 585 22.18 -4.21 -23.25
N GLY A 586 23.45 -4.12 -23.66
CA GLY A 586 23.92 -4.85 -24.83
C GLY A 586 23.72 -6.35 -24.58
N ALA A 587 23.21 -7.08 -25.56
CA ALA A 587 23.28 -8.54 -25.54
C ALA A 587 24.76 -8.89 -25.66
N GLY A 588 25.41 -9.10 -24.52
CA GLY A 588 26.76 -9.68 -24.45
C GLY A 588 26.66 -11.19 -24.48
#